data_AF-A0A849A8S2-F1
#
_entry.id   AF-A0A849A8S2-F1
#
_cell.length_a   1.000
_cell.length_b   1.000
_cell.length_c   1.000
_cell.angle_alpha   90.00
_cell.angle_beta   90.00
_cell.angle_gamma   90.00
#
_symmetry.space_group_name_H-M   'P 1'
#
loop_
_entity.id
_entity.type
_entity.pdbx_description
1 polymer ?
#
loop_
_entity_poly.entity_id
_entity_poly.type
_entity_poly.pdbx_seq_one_letter_code
_entity_poly.pdbx_strand_id
1 'polypeptide(L)'
;MQDYELDAWLGDVELTDEQRDTLRDEVEWVEQEYPNPDERTEAISAAVQYLLGVTTPVEAGRRLAAARTQMFGALAAAKVMARLAVAAGATEVDTAQTLGLDRMTIRRVLGKR
;
A
#
# COMPACT_ATOMS: atom_id res chain seq x y z
N MET A 1 16.78 -11.00 3.45
CA MET A 1 17.47 -10.17 4.45
C MET A 1 18.28 -11.12 5.32
N GLN A 2 19.55 -10.85 5.57
CA GLN A 2 20.41 -11.67 6.45
C GLN A 2 20.24 -11.26 7.92
N ASP A 3 20.61 -12.13 8.87
CA ASP A 3 20.42 -11.90 10.32
C ASP A 3 20.96 -10.55 10.82
N TYR A 4 22.16 -10.15 10.37
CA TYR A 4 22.74 -8.86 10.76
C TYR A 4 22.01 -7.65 10.16
N GLU A 5 21.35 -7.83 9.01
CA GLU A 5 20.53 -6.78 8.39
C GLU A 5 19.20 -6.62 9.13
N LEU A 6 18.64 -7.74 9.62
CA LEU A 6 17.44 -7.74 10.46
C LEU A 6 17.71 -7.08 11.82
N ASP A 7 18.82 -7.41 12.47
CA ASP A 7 19.23 -6.76 13.72
C ASP A 7 19.45 -5.25 13.52
N ALA A 8 20.11 -4.85 12.43
CA ALA A 8 20.30 -3.44 12.10
C ALA A 8 18.97 -2.70 11.83
N TRP A 9 18.00 -3.38 11.22
CA TRP A 9 16.68 -2.81 10.95
C TRP A 9 15.81 -2.72 12.21
N LEU A 10 15.89 -3.71 13.10
CA LEU A 10 15.19 -3.71 14.40
C LEU A 10 15.71 -2.61 15.35
N GLY A 11 17.00 -2.26 15.28
CA GLY A 11 17.59 -1.26 16.16
C GLY A 11 17.48 -1.68 17.63
N ASP A 12 16.87 -0.84 18.47
CA ASP A 12 16.71 -1.09 19.92
C ASP A 12 15.48 -1.95 20.26
N VAL A 13 14.80 -2.53 19.26
CA VAL A 13 13.64 -3.39 19.49
C VAL A 13 14.08 -4.75 20.01
N GLU A 14 13.70 -5.06 21.26
CA GLU A 14 13.94 -6.35 21.89
C GLU A 14 12.82 -7.35 21.55
N LEU A 15 13.19 -8.46 20.91
CA LEU A 15 12.34 -9.62 20.64
C LEU A 15 12.92 -10.84 21.37
N THR A 16 12.04 -11.71 21.88
CA THR A 16 12.46 -13.02 22.39
C THR A 16 13.03 -13.88 21.26
N ASP A 17 13.82 -14.89 21.59
CA ASP A 17 14.38 -15.81 20.58
C ASP A 17 13.29 -16.45 19.71
N GLU A 18 12.18 -16.88 20.33
CA GLU A 18 11.02 -17.43 19.60
C GLU A 18 10.36 -16.40 18.66
N GLN A 19 10.25 -15.14 19.09
CA GLN A 19 9.74 -14.07 18.24
C GLN A 19 10.72 -13.73 17.10
N ARG A 20 12.03 -13.82 17.34
CA ARG A 20 13.05 -13.62 16.30
C ARG A 20 13.00 -14.72 15.26
N ASP A 21 12.85 -15.98 15.68
CA ASP A 21 12.69 -17.11 14.77
C ASP A 21 11.41 -16.97 13.94
N THR A 22 10.30 -16.61 14.58
CA THR A 22 9.04 -16.32 13.88
C THR A 22 9.20 -15.19 12.87
N LEU A 23 9.85 -14.09 13.26
CA LEU A 23 10.08 -12.95 12.36
C LEU A 23 10.95 -13.32 11.16
N ARG A 24 11.95 -14.19 11.34
CA ARG A 24 12.82 -14.67 10.26
C ARG A 24 12.01 -15.39 9.17
N ASP A 25 11.15 -16.31 9.58
CA ASP A 25 10.28 -17.05 8.66
C ASP A 25 9.33 -16.10 7.90
N GLU A 26 8.77 -15.11 8.60
CA GLU A 26 7.90 -14.10 7.98
C GLU A 26 8.65 -13.18 7.02
N VAL A 27 9.88 -12.77 7.35
CA VAL A 27 10.72 -11.95 6.45
C VAL A 27 11.02 -12.70 5.16
N GLU A 28 11.37 -13.99 5.24
CA GLU A 28 11.60 -14.81 4.04
C GLU A 28 10.34 -14.89 3.17
N TRP A 29 9.17 -15.11 3.79
CA TRP A 29 7.90 -15.14 3.06
C TRP A 29 7.57 -13.78 2.43
N VAL A 30 7.71 -12.67 3.16
CA VAL A 30 7.45 -11.31 2.68
C VAL A 30 8.35 -10.94 1.50
N GLU A 31 9.63 -11.34 1.55
CA GLU A 31 10.57 -11.07 0.46
C GLU A 31 10.18 -11.74 -0.86
N GLN A 32 9.51 -12.91 -0.77
CA GLN A 32 9.01 -13.65 -1.92
C GLN A 32 7.69 -13.07 -2.45
N GLU A 33 6.77 -12.72 -1.55
CA GLU A 33 5.42 -12.29 -1.92
C GLU A 33 5.36 -10.84 -2.42
N TYR A 34 6.16 -9.95 -1.84
CA TYR A 34 6.11 -8.52 -2.14
C TYR A 34 7.37 -8.08 -2.92
N PRO A 35 7.29 -7.91 -4.24
CA PRO A 35 8.43 -7.45 -5.03
C PRO A 35 8.75 -5.96 -4.82
N ASN A 36 7.75 -5.18 -4.39
CA ASN A 36 7.93 -3.75 -4.11
C ASN A 36 8.64 -3.55 -2.75
N PRO A 37 9.77 -2.82 -2.69
CA PRO A 37 10.52 -2.59 -1.46
C PRO A 37 9.73 -1.87 -0.35
N ASP A 38 8.86 -0.93 -0.71
CA ASP A 38 8.06 -0.18 0.26
C ASP A 38 6.99 -1.08 0.88
N GLU A 39 6.34 -1.91 0.06
CA GLU A 39 5.36 -2.89 0.53
C GLU A 39 6.01 -3.94 1.44
N ARG A 40 7.22 -4.41 1.11
CA ARG A 40 8.00 -5.28 1.99
C ARG A 40 8.28 -4.64 3.34
N THR A 41 8.76 -3.40 3.33
CA THR A 41 9.10 -2.68 4.56
C THR A 41 7.88 -2.53 5.46
N GLU A 42 6.73 -2.17 4.90
CA GLU A 42 5.47 -2.08 5.64
C GLU A 42 5.00 -3.44 6.17
N ALA A 43 5.13 -4.51 5.38
CA ALA A 43 4.75 -5.86 5.80
C ALA A 43 5.62 -6.38 6.95
N ILE A 44 6.95 -6.21 6.87
CA ILE A 44 7.89 -6.59 7.95
C ILE A 44 7.60 -5.75 9.21
N SER A 45 7.33 -4.45 9.06
CA SER A 45 6.91 -3.59 10.18
C SER A 45 5.63 -4.08 10.84
N ALA A 46 4.64 -4.51 10.07
CA ALA A 46 3.39 -5.05 10.59
C ALA A 46 3.62 -6.36 11.37
N ALA A 47 4.49 -7.24 10.89
CA ALA A 47 4.87 -8.48 11.59
C ALA A 47 5.50 -8.16 12.96
N VAL A 48 6.46 -7.22 13.02
CA VAL A 48 7.08 -6.80 14.29
C VAL A 48 6.07 -6.19 15.24
N GLN A 49 5.20 -5.29 14.76
CA GLN A 49 4.17 -4.68 15.60
C GLN A 49 3.20 -5.72 16.19
N TYR A 50 2.90 -6.78 15.43
CA TYR A 50 2.07 -7.87 15.92
C TYR A 50 2.80 -8.69 16.98
N LEU A 51 4.06 -9.08 16.73
CA LEU A 51 4.87 -9.86 17.68
C LEU A 51 5.08 -9.14 19.01
N LEU A 52 5.28 -7.81 18.97
CA LEU A 52 5.39 -6.97 20.17
C LEU A 52 4.04 -6.68 20.86
N GLY A 53 2.92 -7.14 20.29
CA GLY A 53 1.57 -6.83 20.79
C GLY A 53 1.17 -5.35 20.67
N VAL A 54 1.90 -4.57 19.87
CA VAL A 54 1.65 -3.13 19.63
C VAL A 54 0.44 -2.92 18.73
N THR A 55 0.24 -3.78 17.73
CA THR A 55 -0.89 -3.70 16.81
C THR A 55 -1.63 -5.04 16.77
N THR A 56 -2.94 -4.98 16.96
CA THR A 56 -3.82 -6.15 16.86
C THR A 56 -4.41 -6.30 15.44
N PRO A 57 -4.90 -7.50 15.06
CA PRO A 57 -5.58 -7.69 13.78
C PRO A 57 -6.82 -6.80 13.61
N VAL A 58 -7.53 -6.49 14.70
CA VAL A 58 -8.69 -5.59 14.69
C VAL A 58 -8.27 -4.16 14.32
N GLU A 59 -7.15 -3.68 14.87
CA GLU A 59 -6.61 -2.36 14.55
C GLU A 59 -6.08 -2.29 13.13
N ALA A 60 -5.36 -3.33 12.68
CA ALA A 60 -4.91 -3.45 11.29
C ALA A 60 -6.11 -3.39 10.32
N GLY A 61 -7.19 -4.12 10.62
CA GLY A 61 -8.44 -4.08 9.85
C GLY A 61 -9.07 -2.69 9.79
N ARG A 62 -9.09 -1.95 10.90
CA ARG A 62 -9.57 -0.55 10.95
C ARG A 62 -8.70 0.39 10.11
N ARG A 63 -7.37 0.26 10.21
CA ARG A 63 -6.42 1.05 9.39
C ARG A 63 -6.64 0.78 7.90
N LEU A 64 -6.80 -0.49 7.50
CA LEU A 64 -7.11 -0.86 6.12
C LEU A 64 -8.44 -0.28 5.63
N ALA A 65 -9.49 -0.33 6.46
CA ALA A 65 -10.78 0.25 6.11
C ALA A 65 -10.68 1.77 5.89
N ALA A 66 -9.98 2.48 6.78
CA ALA A 66 -9.75 3.92 6.65
C ALA A 66 -8.94 4.27 5.39
N ALA A 67 -7.86 3.53 5.11
CA ALA A 67 -7.04 3.72 3.92
C ALA A 67 -7.86 3.49 2.63
N ARG A 68 -8.69 2.45 2.60
CA ARG A 68 -9.61 2.17 1.48
C ARG A 68 -10.60 3.32 1.27
N THR A 69 -11.19 3.85 2.34
CA THR A 69 -12.09 5.01 2.23
C THR A 69 -11.38 6.21 1.61
N GLN A 70 -10.14 6.51 2.02
CA GLN A 70 -9.36 7.60 1.43
C GLN A 70 -9.04 7.34 -0.04
N MET A 71 -8.59 6.14 -0.40
CA MET A 71 -8.30 5.74 -1.78
C MET A 71 -9.55 5.87 -2.66
N PHE A 72 -10.71 5.38 -2.21
CA PHE A 72 -11.95 5.46 -2.97
C PHE A 72 -12.44 6.91 -3.13
N GLY A 73 -12.28 7.73 -2.08
CA GLY A 73 -12.57 9.16 -2.15
C GLY A 73 -11.69 9.88 -3.16
N ALA A 74 -10.37 9.67 -3.10
CA ALA A 74 -9.41 10.23 -4.04
C ALA A 74 -9.70 9.79 -5.49
N LEU A 75 -10.00 8.50 -5.70
CA LEU A 75 -10.37 7.99 -7.02
C LEU A 75 -11.67 8.61 -7.54
N ALA A 76 -12.68 8.78 -6.69
CA ALA A 76 -13.93 9.45 -7.07
C ALA A 76 -13.68 10.91 -7.47
N ALA A 77 -12.87 11.64 -6.70
CA ALA A 77 -12.47 13.01 -7.01
C ALA A 77 -11.73 13.09 -8.36
N ALA A 78 -10.74 12.22 -8.59
CA ALA A 78 -10.00 12.15 -9.86
C ALA A 78 -10.93 11.88 -11.05
N LYS A 79 -11.93 11.00 -10.90
CA LYS A 79 -12.93 10.74 -11.96
C LYS A 79 -13.79 11.96 -12.26
N VAL A 80 -14.20 12.74 -11.25
CA VAL A 80 -14.94 14.00 -11.47
C VAL A 80 -14.05 15.02 -12.18
N MET A 81 -12.80 15.18 -11.74
CA MET A 81 -11.83 16.06 -12.40
C MET A 81 -11.59 15.66 -13.85
N ALA A 82 -11.50 14.37 -14.16
CA ALA A 82 -11.38 13.88 -15.53
C ALA A 82 -12.55 14.33 -16.43
N ARG A 83 -13.80 14.27 -15.94
CA ARG A 83 -14.96 14.75 -16.69
C ARG A 83 -14.86 16.25 -16.97
N LEU A 84 -14.49 17.03 -15.95
CA LEU A 84 -14.38 18.48 -16.06
C LEU A 84 -13.24 18.90 -16.99
N ALA A 85 -12.08 18.26 -16.90
CA ALA A 85 -10.92 18.55 -17.74
C ALA A 85 -11.24 18.31 -19.24
N VAL A 86 -11.86 17.17 -19.56
CA VAL A 86 -12.25 16.87 -20.94
C VAL A 86 -13.35 17.82 -21.43
N ALA A 87 -14.32 18.16 -20.59
CA ALA A 87 -15.32 19.18 -20.92
C ALA A 87 -14.71 20.57 -21.16
N ALA A 88 -13.60 20.88 -20.50
CA ALA A 88 -12.82 22.10 -20.70
C ALA A 88 -11.83 22.04 -21.89
N GLY A 89 -11.81 20.94 -22.64
CA GLY A 89 -11.02 20.80 -23.87
C GLY A 89 -9.70 20.01 -23.72
N ALA A 90 -9.40 19.46 -22.54
CA ALA A 90 -8.25 18.57 -22.39
C ALA A 90 -8.45 17.26 -23.18
N THR A 91 -7.35 16.67 -23.68
CA THR A 91 -7.42 15.38 -24.35
C THR A 91 -7.60 14.24 -23.34
N GLU A 92 -8.21 13.13 -23.75
CA GLU A 92 -8.35 11.94 -22.89
C GLU A 92 -6.99 11.38 -22.45
N VAL A 93 -5.98 11.47 -23.31
CA VAL A 93 -4.62 10.95 -23.07
C VAL A 93 -3.91 11.80 -22.02
N ASP A 94 -3.90 13.12 -22.19
CA ASP A 94 -3.24 14.02 -21.22
C ASP A 94 -3.95 13.97 -19.87
N THR A 95 -5.28 13.86 -19.87
CA THR A 95 -6.07 13.71 -18.64
C THR A 95 -5.74 12.40 -17.91
N ALA A 96 -5.62 11.29 -18.65
CA ALA A 96 -5.24 9.99 -18.09
C ALA A 96 -3.85 10.06 -17.44
N GLN A 97 -2.87 10.59 -18.16
CA GLN A 97 -1.49 10.71 -17.67
C GLN A 97 -1.38 11.63 -16.45
N THR A 98 -2.03 12.80 -16.50
CA THR A 98 -1.98 13.79 -15.41
C THR A 98 -2.59 13.25 -14.12
N LEU A 99 -3.70 12.51 -14.23
CA LEU A 99 -4.41 11.98 -13.07
C LEU A 99 -3.89 10.59 -12.63
N GLY A 100 -2.91 10.02 -13.34
CA GLY A 100 -2.42 8.67 -13.08
C GLY A 100 -3.50 7.60 -13.27
N LEU A 101 -4.45 7.82 -14.19
CA LEU A 101 -5.54 6.90 -14.49
C LEU A 101 -5.29 6.16 -15.80
N ASP A 102 -5.75 4.92 -15.88
CA ASP A 102 -5.81 4.22 -17.16
C ASP A 102 -6.79 4.89 -18.13
N ARG A 103 -6.45 4.91 -19.42
CA ARG A 103 -7.27 5.56 -20.45
C ARG A 103 -8.67 4.95 -20.56
N MET A 104 -8.84 3.65 -20.34
CA MET A 104 -10.16 3.00 -20.32
C MET A 104 -10.99 3.47 -19.12
N THR A 105 -10.35 3.82 -18.01
CA THR A 105 -11.05 4.45 -16.88
C THR A 105 -11.63 5.81 -17.28
N ILE A 106 -10.87 6.64 -18.00
CA ILE A 106 -11.35 7.92 -18.54
C ILE A 106 -12.55 7.69 -19.47
N ARG A 107 -12.43 6.78 -20.44
CA ARG A 107 -13.51 6.47 -21.39
C ARG A 107 -14.79 6.02 -20.68
N ARG A 108 -14.67 5.11 -19.72
CA ARG A 108 -15.80 4.63 -18.90
C ARG A 108 -16.45 5.77 -18.13
N VAL A 109 -15.66 6.66 -17.53
CA VAL A 109 -16.14 7.85 -16.82
C VAL A 109 -16.89 8.80 -17.75
N LEU A 110 -16.48 8.92 -19.01
CA LEU A 110 -17.16 9.70 -20.05
C LEU A 110 -18.37 8.99 -20.67
N GLY A 111 -18.68 7.74 -20.26
CA GLY A 111 -19.76 6.94 -20.85
C GLY A 111 -19.43 6.36 -22.23
N LYS A 112 -18.16 6.34 -22.62
CA LYS A 112 -17.68 5.79 -23.89
C LYS A 112 -17.30 4.32 -23.69
N ARG A 113 -17.60 3.48 -24.69
CA ARG A 113 -17.17 2.07 -24.73
C ARG A 113 -15.72 1.96 -25.18
#